data_AF-A0A523Q6D9-F1
#
_entry.id   AF-A0A523Q6D9-F1
#
_cell.length_a   1.000
_cell.length_b   1.000
_cell.length_c   1.000
_cell.angle_alpha   90.00
_cell.angle_beta   90.00
_cell.angle_gamma   90.00
#
_symmetry.space_group_name_H-M   'P 1'
#
loop_
_entity.id
_entity.type
_entity.pdbx_description
1 polymer ?
#
loop_
_entity_poly.entity_id
_entity_poly.type
_entity_poly.pdbx_seq_one_letter_code
_entity_poly.pdbx_strand_id
1 'polypeptide(L)'
;MEPPLSDDTPLQDIKDFRQPMVTSLGIVLGFLLNFLGQWAIDDGQNHGVQSWADWIILLTFVAAIVLMLHVLYRLLNNSYDTATAGQYYQQTFQRYMAAICLAFAGVAVALLF
;
A
#
# COMPACT_ATOMS: atom_id res chain seq x y z
N MET A 1 -8.69 36.46 31.75
CA MET A 1 -8.16 36.29 30.38
C MET A 1 -8.17 34.81 30.13
N GLU A 2 -9.22 34.32 29.49
CA GLU A 2 -9.21 32.94 28.97
C GLU A 2 -8.12 32.85 27.90
N PRO A 3 -7.31 31.77 27.90
CA PRO A 3 -6.37 31.55 26.80
C PRO A 3 -7.17 31.44 25.50
N PRO A 4 -6.65 31.92 24.36
CA PRO A 4 -7.31 31.73 23.08
C PRO A 4 -7.52 30.24 22.88
N LEU A 5 -8.76 29.82 22.56
CA LEU A 5 -9.05 28.47 22.11
C LEU A 5 -8.04 28.14 21.01
N SER A 6 -7.13 27.19 21.26
CA SER A 6 -6.17 26.80 20.25
C SER A 6 -6.99 26.31 19.07
N ASP A 7 -6.83 26.99 17.95
CA ASP A 7 -7.50 26.72 16.68
C ASP A 7 -6.86 25.47 16.04
N ASP A 8 -6.61 24.44 16.85
CA ASP A 8 -6.11 23.13 16.47
C ASP A 8 -7.25 22.44 15.72
N THR A 9 -7.40 22.87 14.48
CA THR A 9 -8.50 22.56 13.60
C THR A 9 -8.40 21.06 13.26
N PRO A 10 -9.51 20.30 13.17
CA PRO A 10 -9.54 18.88 12.80
C PRO A 10 -8.81 18.50 11.48
N LEU A 11 -8.36 19.50 10.71
CA LEU A 11 -7.52 19.35 9.53
C LEU A 11 -6.05 19.01 9.86
N GLN A 12 -5.55 19.39 11.03
CA GLN A 12 -4.17 19.12 11.45
C GLN A 12 -3.98 17.63 11.79
N ASP A 13 -4.92 17.03 12.51
CA ASP A 13 -4.94 15.60 12.84
C ASP A 13 -4.81 14.70 11.61
N ILE A 14 -5.52 15.04 10.52
CA ILE A 14 -5.56 14.22 9.31
C ILE A 14 -4.19 14.18 8.59
N LYS A 15 -3.43 15.28 8.61
CA LYS A 15 -2.09 15.35 8.00
C LYS A 15 -1.11 14.42 8.71
N ASP A 16 -1.20 14.33 10.03
CA ASP A 16 -0.28 13.54 10.85
C ASP A 16 -0.45 12.03 10.62
N PHE A 17 -1.64 11.57 10.19
CA PHE A 17 -1.84 10.17 9.80
C PHE A 17 -1.33 9.83 8.39
N ARG A 18 -1.20 10.82 7.49
CA ARG A 18 -0.72 10.58 6.10
C ARG A 18 0.73 10.17 6.05
N GLN A 19 1.58 10.89 6.76
CA GLN A 19 3.01 10.76 6.63
C GLN A 19 3.52 9.36 7.06
N PRO A 20 3.03 8.76 8.15
CA PRO A 20 3.32 7.37 8.48
C PRO A 20 2.86 6.40 7.39
N MET A 21 1.66 6.59 6.80
CA MET A 21 1.13 5.73 5.74
C MET A 21 1.96 5.80 4.46
N VAL A 22 2.36 6.99 4.01
CA VAL A 22 3.20 7.16 2.81
C VAL A 22 4.57 6.52 3.02
N THR A 23 5.12 6.69 4.23
CA THR A 23 6.44 6.15 4.58
C THR A 23 6.43 4.63 4.61
N SER A 24 5.48 4.02 5.32
CA SER A 24 5.35 2.56 5.38
C SER A 24 5.07 1.96 4.00
N LEU A 25 4.24 2.62 3.19
CA LEU A 25 3.95 2.17 1.82
C LEU A 25 5.20 2.15 0.94
N GLY A 26 6.05 3.19 1.02
CA GLY A 26 7.32 3.22 0.30
C GLY A 26 8.25 2.08 0.71
N ILE A 27 8.35 1.79 2.01
CA ILE A 27 9.16 0.68 2.54
C ILE A 27 8.63 -0.67 2.05
N VAL A 28 7.33 -0.93 2.22
CA VAL A 28 6.71 -2.20 1.83
C VAL A 28 6.81 -2.41 0.32
N LEU A 29 6.56 -1.37 -0.48
CA LEU A 29 6.71 -1.43 -1.94
C LEU A 29 8.16 -1.77 -2.34
N GLY A 30 9.14 -1.14 -1.69
CA GLY A 30 10.56 -1.43 -1.92
C GLY A 30 10.90 -2.90 -1.64
N PHE A 31 10.48 -3.43 -0.49
CA PHE A 31 10.68 -4.84 -0.14
C PHE A 31 9.99 -5.79 -1.12
N LEU A 32 8.76 -5.46 -1.53
CA LEU A 32 7.97 -6.29 -2.45
C LEU A 32 8.58 -6.31 -3.85
N LEU A 33 9.05 -5.16 -4.35
CA LEU A 33 9.77 -5.09 -5.62
C LEU A 33 11.11 -5.83 -5.57
N ASN A 34 11.84 -5.74 -4.46
CA ASN A 34 13.07 -6.52 -4.27
C ASN A 34 12.78 -8.02 -4.27
N PHE A 35 11.75 -8.46 -3.53
CA PHE A 35 11.30 -9.85 -3.50
C PHE A 35 10.93 -10.33 -4.90
N LEU A 36 10.10 -9.57 -5.63
CA LEU A 36 9.66 -9.92 -6.98
C LEU A 36 10.84 -9.98 -7.97
N GLY A 37 11.81 -9.06 -7.85
CA GLY A 37 13.00 -9.05 -8.68
C GLY A 37 13.89 -10.26 -8.44
N GLN A 38 14.10 -10.65 -7.18
CA GLN A 38 14.82 -11.89 -6.84
C GLN A 38 14.04 -13.11 -7.34
N TRP A 39 12.74 -13.19 -7.06
CA TRP A 39 11.87 -14.29 -7.49
C TRP A 39 11.85 -14.45 -9.02
N ALA A 40 11.90 -13.35 -9.78
CA ALA A 40 11.92 -13.39 -11.24
C ALA A 40 13.28 -13.82 -11.84
N ILE A 41 14.36 -13.83 -11.05
CA ILE A 41 15.72 -14.16 -11.51
C ILE A 41 16.19 -15.52 -10.94
N ASP A 42 15.58 -16.02 -9.87
CA ASP A 42 15.98 -17.25 -9.15
C ASP A 42 15.61 -18.57 -9.88
N ASP A 43 15.55 -18.54 -11.21
CA ASP A 43 15.27 -19.69 -12.04
C ASP A 43 16.57 -20.40 -12.42
N GLY A 44 17.04 -21.25 -11.50
CA GLY A 44 17.98 -22.30 -11.83
C GLY A 44 17.44 -23.18 -12.98
N GLN A 45 18.00 -22.99 -14.17
CA GLN A 45 17.91 -23.84 -15.38
C GLN A 45 16.60 -23.88 -16.18
N ASN A 46 15.50 -23.27 -15.73
CA ASN A 46 14.23 -23.37 -16.44
C ASN A 46 13.50 -22.03 -16.39
N HIS A 47 13.53 -21.29 -17.50
CA HIS A 47 13.04 -19.91 -17.58
C HIS A 47 11.50 -19.86 -17.52
N GLY A 48 10.96 -19.19 -16.50
CA GLY A 48 9.61 -18.63 -16.52
C GLY A 48 8.53 -19.45 -15.82
N VAL A 49 7.39 -18.77 -15.66
CA VAL A 49 6.14 -19.21 -15.02
C VAL A 49 5.76 -20.63 -15.45
N GLN A 50 6.19 -21.62 -14.67
CA GLN A 50 6.09 -23.04 -15.02
C GLN A 50 4.85 -23.65 -14.40
N SER A 51 4.46 -23.16 -13.23
CA SER A 51 3.31 -23.61 -12.49
C SER A 51 2.16 -22.61 -12.61
N TRP A 52 0.95 -23.14 -12.48
CA TRP A 52 -0.24 -22.33 -12.21
C TRP A 52 -0.06 -21.48 -10.94
N ALA A 53 0.69 -21.97 -9.94
CA ALA A 53 1.00 -21.23 -8.72
C ALA A 53 1.80 -19.95 -9.02
N ASP A 54 2.79 -20.02 -9.92
CA ASP A 54 3.63 -18.89 -10.30
C ASP A 54 2.79 -17.76 -10.93
N TRP A 55 1.78 -18.11 -11.74
CA TRP A 55 0.82 -17.15 -12.30
C TRP A 55 -0.01 -16.47 -11.20
N ILE A 56 -0.48 -17.23 -10.20
CA ILE A 56 -1.20 -16.67 -9.05
C ILE A 56 -0.31 -15.71 -8.27
N ILE A 57 0.94 -16.11 -7.99
CA ILE A 57 1.91 -15.32 -7.24
C ILE A 57 2.15 -14.00 -7.97
N LEU A 58 2.48 -14.06 -9.26
CA LEU A 58 2.71 -12.88 -10.09
C LEU A 58 1.49 -11.95 -10.11
N LEU A 59 0.30 -12.49 -10.39
CA LEU A 59 -0.93 -11.69 -10.46
C LEU A 59 -1.26 -11.05 -9.11
N THR A 60 -1.05 -11.77 -8.01
CA THR A 60 -1.28 -11.27 -6.65
C THR A 60 -0.34 -10.12 -6.31
N PHE A 61 0.95 -10.25 -6.63
CA PHE A 61 1.92 -9.17 -6.40
C PHE A 61 1.67 -7.95 -7.28
N VAL A 62 1.38 -8.15 -8.57
CA VAL A 62 1.03 -7.05 -9.48
C VAL A 62 -0.22 -6.32 -8.98
N ALA A 63 -1.27 -7.06 -8.58
CA ALA A 63 -2.47 -6.46 -8.02
C ALA A 63 -2.19 -5.69 -6.72
N ALA A 64 -1.34 -6.22 -5.84
CA ALA A 64 -0.94 -5.53 -4.60
C ALA A 64 -0.17 -4.24 -4.90
N ILE A 65 0.80 -4.27 -5.82
CA ILE A 65 1.55 -3.08 -6.27
C ILE A 65 0.61 -2.02 -6.83
N VAL A 66 -0.29 -2.39 -7.74
CA VAL A 66 -1.25 -1.45 -8.34
C VAL A 66 -2.14 -0.83 -7.27
N LEU A 67 -2.62 -1.62 -6.30
CA LEU A 67 -3.46 -1.12 -5.21
C LEU A 67 -2.68 -0.18 -4.28
N MET A 68 -1.41 -0.50 -3.98
CA MET A 68 -0.52 0.38 -3.21
C MET A 68 -0.27 1.70 -3.95
N LEU A 69 0.08 1.66 -5.24
CA LEU A 69 0.28 2.87 -6.05
C LEU A 69 -1.00 3.73 -6.12
N HIS A 70 -2.16 3.09 -6.20
CA HIS A 70 -3.45 3.80 -6.15
C HIS A 70 -3.71 4.46 -4.78
N VAL A 71 -3.35 3.80 -3.68
CA VAL A 71 -3.38 4.39 -2.33
C VAL A 71 -2.41 5.58 -2.24
N LEU A 72 -1.18 5.42 -2.76
CA LEU A 72 -0.19 6.50 -2.80
C LEU A 72 -0.71 7.71 -3.56
N TYR A 73 -1.25 7.49 -4.76
CA TYR A 73 -1.90 8.54 -5.55
C TYR A 73 -2.99 9.26 -4.74
N ARG A 74 -3.84 8.50 -4.03
CA ARG A 74 -4.91 9.06 -3.20
C ARG A 74 -4.38 9.86 -2.01
N LEU A 75 -3.24 9.45 -1.44
CA LEU A 75 -2.53 10.14 -0.35
C LEU A 75 -1.66 11.32 -0.82
N LEU A 76 -1.29 11.40 -2.09
CA LEU A 76 -0.60 12.59 -2.64
C LEU A 76 -1.60 13.60 -3.19
N ASN A 77 -2.73 13.13 -3.72
CA ASN A 77 -3.80 14.00 -4.19
C ASN A 77 -4.43 14.76 -3.02
N ASN A 78 -4.23 16.09 -2.98
CA ASN A 78 -4.70 16.97 -1.90
C ASN A 78 -6.04 17.67 -2.21
N SER A 79 -6.69 17.32 -3.32
CA SER A 79 -7.92 17.96 -3.79
C SER A 79 -9.16 17.29 -3.21
N TYR A 80 -9.33 17.30 -1.89
CA TYR A 80 -10.53 16.79 -1.22
C TYR A 80 -11.27 17.91 -0.49
N ASP A 81 -12.60 17.84 -0.53
CA ASP A 81 -13.48 18.74 0.19
C ASP A 81 -13.33 18.47 1.71
N THR A 82 -13.05 19.52 2.49
CA THR A 82 -12.83 19.42 3.94
C THR A 82 -14.07 18.90 4.67
N ALA A 83 -15.27 19.08 4.10
CA ALA A 83 -16.52 18.54 4.63
C ALA A 83 -16.61 17.00 4.59
N THR A 84 -15.88 16.33 3.68
CA THR A 84 -15.90 14.86 3.52
C THR A 84 -14.54 14.20 3.77
N ALA A 85 -13.58 14.96 4.29
CA ALA A 85 -12.21 14.50 4.53
C ALA A 85 -12.19 13.17 5.32
N GLY A 86 -12.90 13.06 6.44
CA GLY A 86 -12.92 11.84 7.26
C GLY A 86 -13.29 10.57 6.49
N GLN A 87 -14.35 10.62 5.67
CA GLN A 87 -14.80 9.46 4.88
C GLN A 87 -13.80 9.11 3.78
N TYR A 88 -13.23 10.12 3.12
CA TYR A 88 -12.20 9.92 2.10
C TYR A 88 -10.96 9.23 2.68
N TYR A 89 -10.53 9.62 3.88
CA TYR A 89 -9.40 9.01 4.58
C TYR A 89 -9.69 7.59 5.04
N GLN A 90 -10.86 7.33 5.61
CA GLN A 90 -11.23 5.98 6.05
C GLN A 90 -11.25 5.00 4.88
N GLN A 91 -11.80 5.39 3.73
CA GLN A 91 -11.76 4.55 2.52
C GLN A 91 -10.33 4.37 2.00
N THR A 92 -9.47 5.39 2.13
CA THR A 92 -8.05 5.29 1.74
C THR A 92 -7.34 4.27 2.63
N PHE A 93 -7.59 4.33 3.93
CA PHE A 93 -7.06 3.40 4.92
C PHE A 93 -7.53 1.95 4.68
N GLN A 94 -8.79 1.74 4.34
CA GLN A 94 -9.30 0.39 3.99
C GLN A 94 -8.59 -0.18 2.75
N ARG A 95 -8.40 0.65 1.71
CA ARG A 95 -7.65 0.23 0.50
C ARG A 95 -6.19 -0.04 0.82
N TYR A 96 -5.59 0.76 1.69
CA TYR A 96 -4.23 0.55 2.20
C TYR A 96 -4.09 -0.80 2.92
N MET A 97 -4.99 -1.12 3.86
CA MET A 97 -5.01 -2.41 4.54
C MET A 97 -5.22 -3.58 3.58
N ALA A 98 -6.15 -3.45 2.63
CA ALA A 98 -6.38 -4.48 1.62
C ALA A 98 -5.12 -4.74 0.78
N ALA A 99 -4.39 -3.69 0.39
CA ALA A 99 -3.15 -3.83 -0.38
C ALA A 99 -2.05 -4.55 0.42
N ILE A 100 -1.91 -4.22 1.70
CA ILE A 100 -0.97 -4.91 2.59
C ILE A 100 -1.35 -6.37 2.75
N CYS A 101 -2.61 -6.69 3.08
CA CYS A 101 -3.06 -8.07 3.23
C CYS A 101 -2.83 -8.88 1.94
N LEU A 102 -3.10 -8.28 0.77
CA LEU A 102 -2.88 -8.93 -0.51
C LEU A 102 -1.39 -9.20 -0.79
N ALA A 103 -0.52 -8.24 -0.47
CA ALA A 103 0.93 -8.42 -0.57
C ALA A 103 1.42 -9.58 0.32
N PHE A 104 1.00 -9.62 1.58
CA PHE A 104 1.36 -10.70 2.50
C PHE A 104 0.81 -12.06 2.04
N ALA A 105 -0.42 -12.09 1.48
CA ALA A 105 -0.97 -13.30 0.90
C ALA A 105 -0.12 -13.79 -0.29
N GLY A 106 0.34 -12.89 -1.16
CA GLY A 106 1.25 -13.22 -2.25
C GLY A 106 2.56 -13.86 -1.77
N VAL A 107 3.18 -13.29 -0.73
CA VAL A 107 4.37 -13.87 -0.09
C VAL A 107 4.06 -15.24 0.51
N ALA A 108 2.95 -15.38 1.23
CA ALA A 108 2.57 -16.65 1.84
C ALA A 108 2.37 -17.75 0.79
N VAL A 109 1.69 -17.45 -0.32
CA VAL A 109 1.52 -18.39 -1.44
C VAL A 109 2.88 -18.74 -2.04
N ALA A 110 3.76 -17.77 -2.29
CA ALA A 110 5.09 -17.99 -2.84
C ALA A 110 6.04 -18.79 -1.92
N LEU A 111 5.75 -18.86 -0.62
CA LEU A 111 6.51 -19.68 0.32
C LEU A 111 5.98 -21.11 0.43
N LEU A 112 4.70 -21.33 0.09
CA LEU A 112 4.03 -22.63 0.21
C LEU A 112 4.14 -23.48 -1.08
N PHE A 113 4.46 -22.84 -2.20
CA PHE A 113 4.52 -23.44 -3.54
C PHE A 113 5.83 -23.05 -4.21
#